data_AF-A0A8B9DZ36-F1
#
_entry.id   AF-A0A8B9DZ36-F1
#
_cell.length_a   1.000
_cell.length_b   1.000
_cell.length_c   1.000
_cell.angle_alpha   90.00
_cell.angle_beta   90.00
_cell.angle_gamma   90.00
#
_symmetry.space_group_name_H-M   'P 1'
#
loop_
_entity.id
_entity.type
_entity.pdbx_description
1 polymer ?
#
loop_
_entity_poly.entity_id
_entity_poly.type
_entity_poly.pdbx_seq_one_letter_code
_entity_poly.pdbx_strand_id
1 'polypeptide(L)'
;MRALIIITLLATLVMAATSTTPKLQTYLDPRRANGFMQTDMRLEAIAQERIRERNKAPQEHQREICEDYYPCELYASRHGYAAAYRHYYGRRRTK
;
A
#
# COMPACT_ATOMS: atom_id res chain seq x y z
N MET A 1 12.27 -8.46 -52.14
CA MET A 1 12.31 -7.17 -51.40
C MET A 1 10.91 -6.64 -51.07
N ARG A 2 9.97 -6.54 -52.03
CA ARG A 2 8.60 -6.05 -51.77
C ARG A 2 7.80 -6.88 -50.75
N ALA A 3 7.90 -8.21 -50.80
CA ALA A 3 7.21 -9.10 -49.86
C ALA A 3 7.69 -8.93 -48.40
N LEU A 4 8.99 -8.68 -48.18
CA LEU A 4 9.55 -8.47 -46.84
C LEU A 4 9.08 -7.14 -46.23
N ILE A 5 8.90 -6.11 -47.06
CA ILE A 5 8.34 -4.81 -46.63
C ILE A 5 6.87 -4.97 -46.21
N ILE A 6 6.10 -5.77 -46.95
CA ILE A 6 4.69 -6.04 -46.60
C ILE A 6 4.59 -6.82 -45.30
N ILE A 7 5.43 -7.84 -45.10
CA ILE A 7 5.43 -8.65 -43.88
C ILE A 7 5.81 -7.81 -42.65
N THR A 8 6.79 -6.92 -42.77
CA THR A 8 7.21 -6.04 -41.66
C THR A 8 6.14 -5.00 -41.30
N LEU A 9 5.44 -4.45 -42.30
CA LEU A 9 4.31 -3.54 -42.08
C LEU A 9 3.13 -4.25 -41.39
N LEU A 10 2.81 -5.49 -41.77
CA LEU A 10 1.75 -6.26 -41.13
C LEU A 10 2.11 -6.61 -39.67
N ALA A 11 3.36 -7.00 -39.40
CA ALA A 11 3.81 -7.33 -38.06
C ALA A 11 3.76 -6.13 -37.10
N THR A 12 4.16 -4.94 -37.57
CA THR A 12 4.11 -3.70 -36.77
C THR A 12 2.67 -3.27 -36.48
N LEU A 13 1.75 -3.45 -37.42
CA LEU A 13 0.34 -3.10 -37.26
C LEU A 13 -0.37 -4.01 -36.25
N VAL A 14 -0.04 -5.31 -36.23
CA VAL A 14 -0.56 -6.27 -35.24
C VAL A 14 -0.06 -5.93 -33.84
N MET A 15 1.21 -5.55 -33.67
CA MET A 15 1.76 -5.17 -32.37
C MET A 15 1.18 -3.85 -31.85
N ALA A 16 0.88 -2.89 -32.73
CA ALA A 16 0.21 -1.65 -32.33
C ALA A 16 -1.21 -1.91 -31.82
N ALA A 17 -1.97 -2.77 -32.50
CA ALA A 17 -3.35 -3.10 -32.15
C ALA A 17 -3.48 -3.89 -30.82
N THR A 18 -2.49 -4.69 -30.44
CA THR A 18 -2.50 -5.42 -29.16
C THR A 18 -2.08 -4.55 -27.98
N SER A 19 -1.35 -3.46 -28.23
CA SER A 19 -0.84 -2.57 -27.18
C SER A 19 -1.87 -1.56 -26.67
N THR A 20 -2.98 -1.34 -27.39
CA THR A 20 -4.10 -0.53 -26.91
C THR A 20 -4.93 -1.32 -25.91
N THR A 21 -4.33 -1.61 -24.76
CA THR A 21 -5.12 -1.79 -23.54
C THR A 21 -5.78 -0.44 -23.28
N PRO A 22 -7.12 -0.32 -23.32
CA PRO A 22 -7.72 0.88 -22.76
C PRO A 22 -7.22 0.92 -21.32
N LYS A 23 -6.53 2.01 -20.94
CA LYS A 23 -6.28 2.33 -19.54
C LYS A 23 -7.65 2.46 -18.90
N LEU A 24 -8.20 1.33 -18.45
CA LEU A 24 -9.37 1.28 -17.62
C LEU A 24 -8.92 1.93 -16.32
N GLN A 25 -9.05 3.25 -16.25
CA GLN A 25 -9.20 3.93 -14.98
C GLN A 25 -10.48 3.35 -14.40
N THR A 26 -10.35 2.21 -13.73
CA THR A 26 -11.45 1.56 -13.03
C THR A 26 -11.75 2.43 -11.82
N TYR A 27 -12.52 3.48 -12.05
CA TYR A 27 -13.24 4.15 -10.98
C TYR A 27 -14.24 3.12 -10.47
N LEU A 28 -13.82 2.35 -9.46
CA LEU A 28 -14.65 1.35 -8.82
C LEU A 28 -15.81 2.09 -8.16
N ASP A 29 -16.98 1.99 -8.79
CA ASP A 29 -18.24 2.47 -8.24
C ASP A 29 -18.39 1.90 -6.81
N PRO A 30 -18.58 2.72 -5.75
CA PRO A 30 -18.59 2.25 -4.36
C PRO A 30 -19.59 1.10 -4.13
N ARG A 31 -20.69 1.08 -4.89
CA ARG A 31 -21.68 0.00 -4.85
C ARG A 31 -21.20 -1.31 -5.47
N ARG A 32 -20.28 -1.26 -6.44
CA ARG A 32 -19.60 -2.43 -7.00
C ARG A 32 -18.43 -2.90 -6.15
N ALA A 33 -17.75 -1.99 -5.44
CA ALA A 33 -16.67 -2.35 -4.53
C ALA A 33 -17.13 -3.28 -3.39
N ASN A 34 -18.34 -3.04 -2.87
CA ASN A 34 -18.94 -3.90 -1.84
C ASN A 34 -19.28 -5.32 -2.34
N GLY A 35 -19.48 -5.51 -3.64
CA GLY A 35 -19.76 -6.83 -4.22
C GLY A 35 -18.56 -7.80 -4.22
N PHE A 36 -17.34 -7.27 -4.12
CA PHE A 36 -16.11 -8.06 -3.99
C PHE A 36 -15.75 -8.36 -2.52
N MET A 37 -16.33 -7.61 -1.59
CA MET A 37 -16.16 -7.81 -0.16
C MET A 37 -17.16 -8.87 0.31
N GLN A 38 -16.81 -10.15 0.14
CA GLN A 38 -17.59 -11.23 0.74
C GLN A 38 -17.74 -10.98 2.25
N THR A 39 -18.98 -10.96 2.73
CA THR A 39 -19.32 -10.64 4.11
C THR A 39 -18.67 -11.59 5.11
N ASP A 40 -18.50 -12.86 4.74
CA ASP A 40 -17.85 -13.86 5.59
C ASP A 40 -16.35 -13.61 5.70
N MET A 41 -15.68 -13.28 4.58
CA MET A 41 -14.27 -12.86 4.57
C MET A 41 -14.06 -11.57 5.37
N ARG A 42 -15.05 -10.67 5.40
CA ARG A 42 -14.96 -9.43 6.18
C ARG A 42 -14.85 -9.69 7.67
N LEU A 43 -15.65 -10.62 8.22
CA LEU A 43 -15.60 -10.93 9.65
C LEU A 43 -14.27 -11.60 10.02
N GLU A 44 -13.80 -12.51 9.17
CA GLU A 44 -12.50 -13.16 9.34
C GLU A 44 -11.36 -12.13 9.29
N ALA A 45 -11.35 -11.23 8.31
CA ALA A 45 -10.36 -10.15 8.21
C ALA A 45 -10.35 -9.24 9.45
N ILE A 46 -11.52 -8.88 9.98
CA ILE A 46 -11.62 -8.09 11.22
C ILE A 46 -11.08 -8.88 12.42
N ALA A 47 -11.34 -10.19 12.50
CA ALA A 47 -10.80 -11.03 13.56
C ALA A 47 -9.27 -11.17 13.46
N GLN A 48 -8.74 -11.40 12.26
CA GLN A 48 -7.31 -11.46 11.99
C GLN A 48 -6.61 -10.14 12.33
N GLU A 49 -7.18 -9.01 11.95
CA GLU A 49 -6.61 -7.70 12.27
C GLU A 49 -6.61 -7.45 13.79
N ARG A 50 -7.68 -7.83 14.50
CA ARG A 50 -7.70 -7.76 15.97
C ARG A 50 -6.63 -8.62 16.64
N ILE A 51 -6.36 -9.82 16.11
CA ILE A 51 -5.29 -10.69 16.62
C ILE A 51 -3.92 -10.06 16.33
N ARG A 52 -3.73 -9.51 15.13
CA ARG A 52 -2.51 -8.80 14.73
C ARG A 52 -2.24 -7.59 15.63
N GLU A 53 -3.23 -6.74 15.84
CA GLU A 53 -3.17 -5.58 16.73
C GLU A 53 -2.81 -5.98 18.17
N ARG A 54 -3.38 -7.09 18.66
CA ARG A 54 -3.09 -7.59 20.00
C ARG A 54 -1.67 -8.15 20.15
N ASN A 55 -1.14 -8.74 19.08
CA ASN A 55 0.20 -9.33 19.03
C ASN A 55 1.26 -8.36 18.49
N LYS A 56 0.89 -7.08 18.30
CA LYS A 56 1.76 -6.04 17.75
C LYS A 56 3.02 -5.88 18.61
N ALA A 57 4.18 -5.81 17.95
CA ALA A 57 5.44 -5.67 18.65
C ALA A 57 5.53 -4.27 19.32
N PRO A 58 6.19 -4.15 20.50
CA PRO A 58 6.35 -2.84 21.15
C PRO A 58 7.04 -1.80 20.26
N GLN A 59 7.93 -2.23 19.37
CA GLN A 59 8.64 -1.37 18.42
C GLN A 59 7.71 -0.84 17.32
N GLU A 60 6.76 -1.66 16.87
CA GLU A 60 5.75 -1.26 15.89
C GLU A 60 4.80 -0.23 16.52
N HIS A 61 4.41 -0.44 17.79
CA HIS A 61 3.64 0.54 18.53
C HIS A 61 4.37 1.89 18.72
N GLN A 62 5.68 1.86 19.05
CA GLN A 62 6.50 3.07 19.13
C GLN A 62 6.59 3.81 17.80
N ARG A 63 6.67 3.05 16.69
CA ARG A 63 6.67 3.61 15.34
C ARG A 63 5.35 4.31 15.03
N GLU A 64 4.22 3.66 15.27
CA GLU A 64 2.88 4.23 15.03
C GLU A 64 2.67 5.54 15.80
N ILE A 65 3.02 5.56 17.09
CA ILE A 65 2.95 6.78 17.91
C ILE A 65 3.80 7.93 17.34
N CYS A 66 4.91 7.61 16.67
CA CYS A 66 5.76 8.62 16.05
C CYS A 66 5.26 9.06 14.68
N GLU A 67 4.63 8.17 13.91
CA GLU A 67 3.97 8.52 12.64
C GLU A 67 2.77 9.46 12.89
N ASP A 68 2.08 9.32 14.03
CA ASP A 68 0.99 10.23 14.42
C ASP A 68 1.44 11.64 14.86
N TYR A 69 2.75 11.86 15.07
CA TYR A 69 3.29 13.14 15.50
C TYR A 69 4.43 13.58 14.59
N TYR A 70 4.12 14.48 13.66
CA TYR A 70 5.02 14.93 12.60
C TYR A 70 6.46 15.28 13.06
N PRO A 71 6.69 15.97 14.20
CA PRO A 71 8.05 16.19 14.69
C PRO A 71 8.79 14.90 15.09
N CYS A 72 8.09 13.89 15.64
CA CYS A 72 8.69 12.58 15.89
C CYS A 72 9.00 11.86 14.57
N GLU A 73 8.06 11.81 13.63
CA GLU A 73 8.25 11.21 12.31
C GLU A 73 9.48 11.80 11.58
N LEU A 74 9.57 13.13 11.53
CA LEU A 74 10.69 13.84 10.91
C LEU A 74 12.03 13.49 11.59
N TYR A 75 12.06 13.38 12.91
CA TYR A 75 13.26 12.96 13.63
C TYR A 75 13.58 11.48 13.39
N ALA A 76 12.57 10.62 13.34
CA ALA A 76 12.70 9.19 13.07
C ALA A 76 13.27 8.93 11.68
N SER A 77 12.96 9.77 10.68
CA SER A 77 13.54 9.68 9.34
C SER A 77 15.08 9.78 9.33
N ARG A 78 15.68 10.41 10.35
CA ARG A 78 17.13 10.61 10.47
C ARG A 78 17.79 9.70 11.50
N HIS A 79 17.08 9.42 12.60
CA HIS A 79 17.66 8.75 13.78
C HIS A 79 17.00 7.40 14.10
N GLY A 80 15.96 7.02 13.36
CA GLY A 80 15.16 5.83 13.61
C GLY A 80 14.09 6.02 14.69
N TYR A 81 13.02 5.21 14.60
CA TYR A 81 11.85 5.29 15.49
C TYR A 81 12.19 5.08 16.96
N ALA A 82 13.11 4.17 17.31
CA ALA A 82 13.47 3.92 18.70
C ALA A 82 14.19 5.11 19.38
N ALA A 83 14.97 5.89 18.62
CA ALA A 83 15.61 7.10 19.12
C ALA A 83 14.62 8.26 19.19
N ALA A 84 13.81 8.42 18.14
CA ALA A 84 12.76 9.45 18.07
C ALA A 84 11.73 9.30 19.19
N TYR A 85 11.25 8.08 19.41
CA TYR A 85 10.29 7.79 20.48
C TYR A 85 10.85 8.15 21.85
N ARG A 86 12.11 7.81 22.14
CA ARG A 86 12.77 8.20 23.39
C ARG A 86 12.94 9.72 23.51
N HIS A 87 13.27 10.40 22.41
CA HIS A 87 13.46 11.85 22.39
C HIS A 87 12.16 12.60 22.76
N TYR A 88 11.04 12.23 22.17
CA TYR A 88 9.76 12.92 22.36
C TYR A 88 8.90 12.37 23.52
N TYR A 89 8.92 11.06 23.75
CA TYR A 89 8.04 10.37 24.71
C TYR A 89 8.79 9.75 25.90
N GLY A 90 10.13 9.72 25.88
CA GLY A 90 10.94 9.10 26.94
C GLY A 90 10.91 9.82 28.29
N ARG A 91 10.36 11.05 28.37
CA ARG A 91 10.35 11.88 29.59
C ARG A 91 9.22 11.58 30.59
N ARG A 92 8.43 10.51 30.42
CA ARG A 92 7.40 10.10 31.38
C ARG A 92 7.55 8.64 31.83
N ARG A 93 8.53 8.39 32.70
CA ARG A 93 8.51 7.26 33.65
C ARG A 93 9.17 7.66 34.97
N THR A 94 8.61 8.69 35.62
CA THR A 94 8.72 8.81 37.08
C THR A 94 7.36 8.45 37.63
N LYS A 95 7.25 7.26 38.19
CA LYS A 95 6.21 6.91 39.15
C LYS A 95 6.92 6.70 40.48
#